data_AF-A0A485AJV2-F1
#
_entry.id   AF-A0A485AJV2-F1
#
_cell.length_a   1.000
_cell.length_b   1.000
_cell.length_c   1.000
_cell.angle_alpha   90.00
_cell.angle_beta   90.00
_cell.angle_gamma   90.00
#
_symmetry.space_group_name_H-M   'P 1'
#
loop_
_entity.id
_entity.type
_entity.pdbx_description
1 polymer ?
#
loop_
_entity_poly.entity_id
_entity_poly.type
_entity_poly.pdbx_seq_one_letter_code
_entity_poly.pdbx_strand_id
1 'polypeptide(L)' 'MLAEEVPEARDHMGRFALALAQQSDGSLVLLATERNLLRLNRASAEEIQDHRCAILQ' A
#
# COMPACT_ATOMS: atom_id res chain seq x y z
N MET A 1 -4.92 -2.76 -13.16
CA MET A 1 -4.33 -2.44 -11.84
C MET A 1 -4.98 -3.30 -10.77
N LEU A 2 -4.36 -3.47 -9.59
CA LEU A 2 -4.65 -4.47 -8.53
C LEU A 2 -5.63 -5.60 -8.91
N ALA A 3 -6.95 -5.35 -8.93
CA ALA A 3 -7.98 -6.33 -9.29
C ALA A 3 -7.74 -7.09 -10.61
N GLU A 4 -7.16 -6.46 -11.62
CA GLU A 4 -6.94 -7.05 -12.96
C GLU A 4 -5.57 -7.69 -13.15
N GLU A 5 -4.58 -7.24 -12.38
CA GLU A 5 -3.15 -7.52 -12.63
C GLU A 5 -2.54 -8.44 -11.56
N VAL A 6 -3.12 -8.47 -10.36
CA VAL A 6 -2.67 -9.35 -9.29
C VAL A 6 -3.65 -10.51 -9.19
N PRO A 7 -3.18 -11.77 -9.33
CA PRO A 7 -4.03 -12.95 -9.19
C PRO A 7 -4.82 -12.93 -7.88
N GLU A 8 -6.08 -13.34 -7.95
CA GLU A 8 -7.01 -13.47 -6.81
C GLU A 8 -7.37 -12.15 -6.10
N ALA A 9 -6.73 -11.02 -6.44
CA ALA A 9 -6.99 -9.74 -5.77
C ALA A 9 -8.43 -9.27 -5.99
N ARG A 10 -9.01 -9.48 -7.18
CA ARG A 10 -10.39 -9.08 -7.49
C ARG A 10 -11.41 -9.61 -6.50
N ASP A 11 -11.31 -10.88 -6.14
CA ASP A 11 -12.25 -11.57 -5.24
C ASP A 11 -11.93 -11.32 -3.75
N HIS A 12 -10.78 -10.69 -3.49
CA HIS A 12 -10.21 -10.53 -2.15
C HIS A 12 -9.80 -9.10 -1.82
N MET A 13 -10.36 -8.11 -2.52
CA MET A 13 -9.99 -6.69 -2.39
C MET A 13 -10.00 -6.19 -0.93
N GLY A 14 -10.92 -6.67 -0.08
CA GLY A 14 -10.99 -6.30 1.33
C GLY A 14 -9.81 -6.73 2.20
N ARG A 15 -8.89 -7.55 1.67
CA ARG A 15 -7.64 -7.96 2.35
C ARG A 15 -6.47 -7.04 2.04
N PHE A 16 -6.62 -6.19 1.03
CA PHE A 16 -5.58 -5.28 0.57
C PHE A 16 -5.82 -3.87 1.07
N ALA A 17 -4.74 -3.14 1.33
CA ALA A 17 -4.75 -1.69 1.39
C ALA A 17 -3.73 -1.12 0.40
N LEU A 18 -3.99 0.10 -0.05
CA LEU A 18 -3.23 0.77 -1.08
C LEU A 18 -2.62 2.07 -0.55
N ALA A 19 -1.43 2.39 -1.04
CA ALA A 19 -0.80 3.69 -0.90
C ALA A 19 -0.26 4.16 -2.25
N LEU A 20 -0.19 5.48 -2.44
CA LEU A 20 0.31 6.11 -3.66
C LEU A 20 1.37 7.14 -3.26
N ALA A 21 2.50 7.14 -3.96
CA ALA A 21 3.56 8.12 -3.76
C ALA A 21 4.15 8.58 -5.10
N GLN A 22 4.70 9.78 -5.15
CA GLN A 22 5.45 10.27 -6.30
C GLN A 22 6.91 9.82 -6.23
N GLN A 23 7.44 9.36 -7.36
CA GLN A 23 8.85 9.02 -7.52
C GLN A 23 9.66 10.24 -7.94
N SER A 24 10.99 10.14 -7.87
CA SER A 24 11.91 11.24 -8.19
C SER A 24 11.82 11.76 -9.63
N ASP A 25 11.32 10.94 -10.56
CA ASP A 25 11.11 11.30 -11.97
C ASP A 25 9.70 11.89 -12.23
N GLY A 26 8.90 12.09 -11.19
CA GLY A 26 7.54 12.63 -11.26
C GLY A 26 6.46 11.60 -11.54
N SER A 27 6.81 10.34 -11.85
CA SER A 27 5.86 9.24 -11.98
C SER A 27 5.26 8.84 -10.63
N LEU A 28 4.20 8.03 -10.65
CA LEU A 28 3.53 7.54 -9.44
C LEU A 28 3.83 6.06 -9.23
N VAL A 29 4.17 5.69 -8.00
CA VAL A 29 4.22 4.30 -7.55
C VAL A 29 2.94 3.95 -6.80
N LEU A 30 2.26 2.90 -7.23
CA LEU A 30 1.15 2.27 -6.52
C LEU A 30 1.67 1.11 -5.68
N LEU A 31 1.46 1.17 -4.37
CA LEU A 31 1.86 0.15 -3.40
C LEU A 31 0.63 -0.59 -2.92
N ALA A 32 0.73 -1.91 -2.77
CA ALA A 32 -0.33 -2.76 -2.22
C ALA A 32 0.23 -3.64 -1.10
N THR A 33 -0.48 -3.72 0.02
CA THR A 33 -0.15 -4.60 1.15
C THR A 33 -1.35 -5.49 1.44
N GLU A 34 -1.11 -6.80 1.57
CA GLU A 34 -2.14 -7.78 1.89
C GLU A 34 -2.03 -8.22 3.35
N ARG A 35 -3.18 -8.40 4.00
CA ARG A 35 -3.25 -8.90 5.38
C ARG A 35 -2.57 -10.27 5.49
N ASN A 36 -1.64 -10.39 6.43
CA ASN A 36 -0.90 -11.62 6.69
C ASN A 36 -0.68 -11.81 8.20
N LEU A 37 -1.28 -12.86 8.78
CA LEU A 37 -1.25 -13.11 10.22
C LEU A 37 0.15 -13.47 10.74
N LEU A 38 0.89 -14.31 10.01
CA LEU A 38 2.22 -14.76 10.42
C LEU A 38 3.24 -13.60 10.47
N ARG A 39 3.07 -12.64 9.56
CA ARG A 39 3.87 -11.40 9.51
C ARG A 39 3.31 -10.27 10.36
N LEU A 40 2.22 -10.51 11.11
CA LEU A 40 1.49 -9.47 11.86
C LEU A 40 1.08 -8.26 11.00
N ASN A 41 0.93 -8.46 9.69
CA ASN A 41 0.55 -7.43 8.74
C ASN A 41 -0.98 -7.31 8.73
N ARG A 42 -1.49 -6.14 9.12
CA ARG A 42 -2.93 -5.84 9.19
C ARG A 42 -3.49 -5.24 7.90
N ALA A 43 -2.70 -5.20 6.84
CA ALA A 43 -2.94 -4.41 5.65
C ALA A 43 -3.17 -2.93 6.00
N SER A 44 -2.32 -2.34 6.85
CA SER A 44 -2.39 -0.91 7.15
C SER A 44 -1.40 -0.17 6.26
N ALA A 45 -1.86 0.31 5.11
CA ALA A 45 -1.02 1.08 4.19
C ALA A 45 -0.53 2.41 4.81
N GLU A 46 -1.21 2.88 5.86
CA GLU A 46 -0.85 4.07 6.62
C GLU A 46 0.48 3.93 7.38
N GLU A 47 1.01 2.71 7.57
CA GLU A 47 2.24 2.46 8.33
C GLU A 47 3.49 3.17 7.76
N ILE A 48 3.46 3.53 6.48
CA ILE A 48 4.56 4.24 5.80
C ILE A 48 4.44 5.77 5.92
N GLN A 49 3.34 6.28 6.50
CA GLN A 49 3.06 7.71 6.62
C GLN A 49 3.41 8.20 8.02
N ASP A 50 4.19 9.29 8.08
CA ASP A 50 4.47 9.99 9.33
C ASP A 50 3.56 11.21 9.50
N HIS A 51 2.59 11.09 10.41
CA HIS A 51 1.67 12.18 10.77
C HIS A 51 2.33 13.28 11.62
N ARG A 52 3.58 13.09 12.04
CA ARG A 52 4.39 14.16 12.65
C ARG A 52 5.17 14.96 11.62
N CYS A 53 5.12 14.56 10.34
CA CYS A 53 5.75 15.23 9.23
C CYS A 53 7.26 15.51 9.44
N ALA A 54 7.99 14.59 10.07
CA ALA A 54 9.41 14.76 10.37
C ALA A 54 10.29 14.92 9.12
N ILE A 55 9.79 14.51 7.95
CA ILE A 55 10.47 14.70 6.66
C ILE A 55 10.57 16.18 6.22
N LEU A 56 9.77 17.09 6.79
CA LEU A 56 9.72 18.50 6.42
C LEU A 56 10.68 19.41 7.22
N GLN A 57 11.57 18.85 8.04
CA GLN A 57 12.52 19.64 8.85
C GLN A 57 13.55 20.39 8.02
#